data_AF-A0A8H2XJ38-F1
#
_entry.id   AF-A0A8H2XJ38-F1
#
_cell.length_a   1.000
_cell.length_b   1.000
_cell.length_c   1.000
_cell.angle_alpha   90.00
_cell.angle_beta   90.00
_cell.angle_gamma   90.00
#
_symmetry.space_group_name_H-M   'P 1'
#
loop_
_entity.id
_entity.type
_entity.pdbx_description
1 polymer ?
#
loop_
_entity_poly.entity_id
_entity_poly.type
_entity_poly.pdbx_seq_one_letter_code
_entity_poly.pdbx_strand_id
1 'polypeptide(L)'
;RLLETVSKSEVASAIASKNDPFHTAALALYMERFDFICDPLDIALRRLLMDLSLPKETQQIDRVMEAFAKRYTDCNPGLFASGDQAYVLAFSLMMLHTDAFNKSNKNKMTKADYVKNTRMPGLPSEVLDYFFDNIVFAPFIFIEDATDVNGQRGFVDRGAVTPVLGPNSSGSLLPTKPKIDPYYIITQRKEPA
;
A
#
# COMPACT_ATOMS: atom_id res chain seq x y z
N ARG A 1 6.59 -16.66 -18.54
CA ARG A 1 7.97 -17.21 -18.54
C ARG A 1 8.93 -16.47 -17.61
N LEU A 2 8.97 -15.13 -17.52
CA LEU A 2 9.81 -14.43 -16.50
C LEU A 2 9.27 -14.49 -15.06
N LEU A 3 7.94 -14.64 -14.89
CA LEU A 3 7.30 -14.76 -13.57
C LEU A 3 7.47 -16.14 -12.91
N GLU A 4 7.99 -17.14 -13.64
CA GLU A 4 8.21 -18.51 -13.11
C GLU A 4 9.64 -18.70 -12.58
N THR A 5 10.58 -17.81 -12.89
CA THR A 5 12.01 -17.98 -12.59
C THR A 5 12.62 -16.85 -11.76
N VAL A 6 11.90 -15.74 -11.54
CA VAL A 6 12.37 -14.57 -10.79
C VAL A 6 11.44 -14.34 -9.61
N SER A 7 11.99 -14.15 -8.41
CA SER A 7 11.15 -13.89 -7.23
C SER A 7 10.38 -12.58 -7.41
N LYS A 8 9.18 -12.46 -6.82
CA LYS A 8 8.35 -11.25 -6.96
C LYS A 8 9.09 -9.98 -6.51
N SER A 9 10.08 -10.10 -5.61
CA SER A 9 10.89 -8.97 -5.15
C SER A 9 11.94 -8.52 -6.17
N GLU A 10 12.52 -9.45 -6.93
CA GLU A 10 13.54 -9.14 -7.92
C GLU A 10 12.92 -8.52 -9.18
N VAL A 11 11.68 -8.87 -9.52
CA VAL A 11 11.01 -8.34 -10.72
C VAL A 11 10.90 -6.81 -10.65
N ALA A 12 10.39 -6.27 -9.53
CA ALA A 12 10.20 -4.83 -9.37
C ALA A 12 11.53 -4.07 -9.42
N SER A 13 12.54 -4.57 -8.70
CA SER A 13 13.90 -4.00 -8.69
C SER A 13 14.53 -4.03 -10.09
N ALA A 14 14.40 -5.15 -10.80
CA ALA A 14 14.96 -5.29 -12.14
C ALA A 14 14.31 -4.33 -13.15
N ILE A 15 12.97 -4.28 -13.19
CA ILE A 15 12.24 -3.43 -14.16
C ILE A 15 12.34 -1.94 -13.82
N ALA A 16 12.50 -1.57 -12.54
CA ALA A 16 12.64 -0.17 -12.11
C ALA A 16 14.09 0.31 -12.03
N SER A 17 15.08 -0.54 -12.36
CA SER A 17 16.50 -0.27 -12.14
C SER A 17 17.03 0.97 -12.87
N LYS A 18 16.61 1.21 -14.12
CA LYS A 18 17.04 2.34 -14.95
C LYS A 18 15.87 3.20 -15.38
N ASN A 19 16.16 4.48 -15.66
CA ASN A 19 15.21 5.41 -16.26
C ASN A 19 15.45 5.53 -17.77
N ASP A 20 15.39 4.40 -18.48
CA ASP A 20 15.43 4.39 -19.94
C ASP A 20 14.05 4.00 -20.51
N PRO A 21 13.80 4.25 -21.81
CA PRO A 21 12.50 3.95 -22.41
C PRO A 21 12.11 2.47 -22.31
N PHE A 22 13.08 1.56 -22.28
CA PHE A 22 12.83 0.13 -22.18
C PHE A 22 12.30 -0.24 -20.79
N HIS A 23 12.96 0.21 -19.72
CA HIS A 23 12.54 -0.05 -18.34
C HIS A 23 11.20 0.62 -18.02
N THR A 24 11.01 1.85 -18.51
CA THR A 24 9.73 2.57 -18.36
C THR A 24 8.59 1.81 -19.03
N ALA A 25 8.78 1.35 -20.27
CA ALA A 25 7.78 0.54 -20.99
C ALA A 25 7.55 -0.81 -20.31
N ALA A 26 8.61 -1.48 -19.84
CA ALA A 26 8.50 -2.75 -19.12
C ALA A 26 7.70 -2.62 -17.82
N LEU A 27 7.92 -1.54 -17.07
CA LEU A 27 7.18 -1.23 -15.86
C LEU A 27 5.70 -0.90 -16.16
N ALA A 28 5.42 -0.11 -17.20
CA ALA A 28 4.05 0.14 -17.65
C ALA A 28 3.32 -1.15 -18.02
N LEU A 29 3.94 -2.02 -18.83
CA LEU A 29 3.40 -3.34 -19.20
C LEU A 29 3.23 -4.26 -17.99
N TYR A 30 4.09 -4.13 -16.98
CA TYR A 30 3.92 -4.88 -15.73
C TYR A 30 2.69 -4.38 -14.95
N MET A 31 2.49 -3.06 -14.89
CA MET A 31 1.34 -2.44 -14.21
C MET A 31 0.00 -2.75 -14.88
N GLU A 32 -0.02 -3.04 -16.18
CA GLU A 32 -1.24 -3.45 -16.90
C GLU A 32 -1.89 -4.72 -16.34
N ARG A 33 -1.14 -5.58 -15.62
CA ARG A 33 -1.69 -6.76 -14.95
C ARG A 33 -2.65 -6.43 -13.81
N PHE A 34 -2.57 -5.20 -13.29
CA PHE A 34 -3.45 -4.74 -12.23
C PHE A 34 -4.64 -4.03 -12.83
N ASP A 35 -5.83 -4.57 -12.60
CA ASP A 35 -7.08 -3.88 -12.89
C ASP A 35 -7.54 -3.11 -11.64
N PHE A 36 -7.48 -1.79 -11.72
CA PHE A 36 -7.88 -0.86 -10.66
C PHE A 36 -9.23 -0.19 -10.92
N ILE A 37 -9.99 -0.67 -11.91
CA ILE A 37 -11.33 -0.17 -12.17
C ILE A 37 -12.20 -0.41 -10.92
N CYS A 38 -12.95 0.61 -10.52
CA CYS A 38 -13.84 0.60 -9.35
C CYS A 38 -13.14 0.40 -8.00
N ASP A 39 -11.81 0.42 -7.94
CA ASP A 39 -11.07 0.37 -6.70
C ASP A 39 -10.72 1.79 -6.22
N PRO A 40 -11.01 2.13 -4.95
CA PRO A 40 -10.45 3.31 -4.32
C PRO A 40 -8.91 3.25 -4.30
N LEU A 41 -8.26 4.42 -4.34
CA LEU A 41 -6.80 4.52 -4.45
C LEU A 41 -6.05 3.77 -3.35
N ASP A 42 -6.55 3.80 -2.11
CA ASP A 42 -5.96 3.08 -0.98
C ASP A 42 -6.07 1.56 -1.15
N ILE A 43 -7.16 1.07 -1.73
CA ILE A 43 -7.36 -0.35 -2.03
C ILE A 43 -6.46 -0.79 -3.19
N ALA A 44 -6.39 0.00 -4.26
CA ALA A 44 -5.49 -0.25 -5.39
C ALA A 44 -4.02 -0.29 -4.94
N LEU A 45 -3.62 0.63 -4.06
CA LEU A 45 -2.27 0.66 -3.49
C LEU A 45 -2.01 -0.56 -2.60
N ARG A 46 -2.96 -0.97 -1.75
CA ARG A 46 -2.86 -2.24 -0.98
C ARG A 46 -2.68 -3.44 -1.90
N ARG A 47 -3.46 -3.53 -2.98
CA ARG A 47 -3.35 -4.61 -3.97
C ARG A 47 -1.97 -4.64 -4.62
N LEU A 48 -1.42 -3.49 -4.99
CA LEU A 48 -0.07 -3.41 -5.53
C LEU A 48 0.96 -3.93 -4.52
N LEU A 49 0.96 -3.42 -3.30
CA LEU A 49 1.97 -3.76 -2.26
C LEU A 49 1.87 -5.23 -1.78
N MET A 50 0.70 -5.85 -1.94
CA MET A 50 0.49 -7.28 -1.70
C MET A 50 1.05 -8.19 -2.79
N ASP A 51 1.34 -7.69 -3.99
CA ASP A 51 1.81 -8.50 -5.12
C ASP A 51 3.20 -8.09 -5.62
N LEU A 52 3.60 -6.84 -5.36
CA LEU A 52 4.87 -6.26 -5.76
C LEU A 52 5.64 -5.84 -4.50
N SER A 53 6.84 -6.39 -4.31
CA SER A 53 7.77 -5.87 -3.31
C SER A 53 8.37 -4.57 -3.80
N LEU A 54 8.33 -3.52 -2.98
CA LEU A 54 8.97 -2.25 -3.36
C LEU A 54 10.49 -2.41 -3.34
N PRO A 55 11.21 -1.83 -4.32
CA PRO A 55 12.66 -1.80 -4.29
C PRO A 55 13.23 -1.09 -3.07
N LYS A 56 14.51 -1.32 -2.74
CA LYS A 56 15.19 -0.67 -1.61
C LYS A 56 15.71 0.73 -1.92
N GLU A 57 15.90 1.05 -3.21
CA GLU A 57 16.44 2.33 -3.65
C GLU A 57 15.32 3.36 -3.86
N THR A 58 15.45 4.55 -3.28
CA THR A 58 14.44 5.62 -3.36
C THR A 58 14.04 5.94 -4.79
N GLN A 59 15.01 6.04 -5.71
CA GLN A 59 14.73 6.35 -7.12
C GLN A 59 13.95 5.24 -7.84
N GLN A 60 14.06 4.00 -7.40
CA GLN A 60 13.33 2.89 -7.99
C GLN A 60 11.90 2.84 -7.42
N ILE A 61 11.72 3.11 -6.12
CA ILE A 61 10.40 3.27 -5.50
C ILE A 61 9.62 4.38 -6.22
N ASP A 62 10.27 5.53 -6.46
CA ASP A 62 9.72 6.68 -7.18
C ASP A 62 9.11 6.25 -8.53
N ARG A 63 9.90 5.57 -9.37
CA ARG A 63 9.44 5.05 -10.68
C ARG A 63 8.27 4.08 -10.57
N VAL A 64 8.30 3.17 -9.59
CA VAL A 64 7.20 2.23 -9.34
C VAL A 64 5.92 2.98 -8.99
N MET A 65 6.01 4.00 -8.15
CA MET A 65 4.86 4.79 -7.73
C MET A 65 4.33 5.69 -8.87
N GLU A 66 5.20 6.24 -9.72
CA GLU A 66 4.80 6.94 -10.94
C GLU A 66 4.01 6.02 -11.88
N ALA A 67 4.53 4.81 -12.13
CA ALA A 67 3.87 3.84 -13.00
C ALA A 67 2.53 3.36 -12.42
N PHE A 68 2.45 3.16 -11.10
CA PHE A 68 1.21 2.87 -10.41
C PHE A 68 0.18 4.00 -10.58
N ALA A 69 0.57 5.24 -10.33
CA ALA A 69 -0.31 6.40 -10.44
C ALA A 69 -0.82 6.60 -11.87
N LYS A 70 0.05 6.40 -12.86
CA LYS A 70 -0.33 6.40 -14.26
C LYS A 70 -1.37 5.31 -14.56
N ARG A 71 -1.10 4.06 -14.16
CA ARG A 71 -2.03 2.95 -14.37
C ARG A 71 -3.39 3.19 -13.70
N TYR A 72 -3.38 3.69 -12.46
CA TYR A 72 -4.61 3.99 -11.73
C TYR A 72 -5.44 5.08 -12.43
N THR A 73 -4.79 6.10 -12.98
CA THR A 73 -5.46 7.16 -13.77
C THR A 73 -5.99 6.62 -15.09
N ASP A 74 -5.26 5.75 -15.78
CA ASP A 74 -5.71 5.11 -17.02
C ASP A 74 -6.94 4.22 -16.78
N CYS A 75 -7.02 3.54 -15.63
CA CYS A 75 -8.20 2.77 -15.21
C CYS A 75 -9.39 3.63 -14.76
N ASN A 76 -9.14 4.86 -14.30
CA ASN A 76 -10.15 5.75 -13.71
C ASN A 76 -10.12 7.13 -14.38
N PRO A 77 -10.43 7.23 -15.69
CA PRO A 77 -10.33 8.47 -16.43
C PRO A 77 -11.28 9.54 -15.88
N GLY A 78 -10.78 10.76 -15.70
CA GLY A 78 -11.56 11.90 -15.20
C GLY A 78 -11.75 11.95 -13.68
N LEU A 79 -11.21 10.98 -12.93
CA LEU A 79 -11.29 10.99 -11.45
C LEU A 79 -10.46 12.13 -10.82
N PHE A 80 -9.32 12.45 -11.41
CA PHE A 80 -8.42 13.49 -10.94
C PHE A 80 -8.38 14.68 -11.90
N ALA A 81 -8.22 15.88 -11.32
CA ALA A 81 -8.14 17.12 -12.11
C ALA A 81 -6.78 17.30 -12.81
N SER A 82 -5.72 16.70 -12.27
CA SER A 82 -4.37 16.69 -12.85
C SER A 82 -3.79 15.27 -12.78
N GLY A 83 -2.96 14.92 -13.76
CA GLY A 83 -2.29 13.62 -13.84
C GLY A 83 -1.42 13.29 -12.62
N ASP A 84 -0.93 14.31 -11.93
CA ASP A 84 -0.02 14.13 -10.79
C ASP A 84 -0.75 13.90 -9.46
N GLN A 85 -2.08 14.10 -9.41
CA GLN A 85 -2.82 13.98 -8.14
C GLN A 85 -2.84 12.54 -7.62
N ALA A 86 -2.99 11.55 -8.50
CA ALA A 86 -2.93 10.14 -8.12
C ALA A 86 -1.58 9.80 -7.48
N TYR A 87 -0.51 10.33 -8.05
CA TYR A 87 0.87 10.15 -7.61
C TYR A 87 1.11 10.77 -6.23
N VAL A 88 0.77 12.06 -6.07
CA VAL A 88 0.91 12.79 -4.81
C VAL A 88 0.07 12.13 -3.72
N LEU A 89 -1.16 11.72 -4.01
CA LEU A 89 -2.00 11.02 -3.05
C LEU A 89 -1.40 9.67 -2.66
N ALA A 90 -0.96 8.85 -3.60
CA ALA A 90 -0.37 7.55 -3.30
C ALA A 90 0.85 7.68 -2.37
N PHE A 91 1.72 8.66 -2.62
CA PHE A 91 2.83 8.96 -1.72
C PHE A 91 2.38 9.47 -0.35
N SER A 92 1.33 10.31 -0.31
CA SER A 92 0.76 10.76 0.96
C SER A 92 0.24 9.60 1.82
N LEU A 93 -0.34 8.56 1.20
CA LEU A 93 -0.79 7.35 1.89
C LEU A 93 0.38 6.54 2.45
N MET A 94 1.48 6.42 1.68
CA MET A 94 2.72 5.77 2.12
C MET A 94 3.36 6.51 3.30
N MET A 95 3.40 7.84 3.24
CA MET A 95 3.89 8.67 4.34
C MET A 95 2.99 8.57 5.57
N LEU A 96 1.67 8.62 5.41
CA LEU A 96 0.72 8.46 6.51
C LEU A 96 0.83 7.07 7.16
N HIS A 97 0.97 6.01 6.37
CA HIS A 97 1.22 4.67 6.89
C HIS A 97 2.47 4.65 7.77
N THR A 98 3.57 5.21 7.26
CA THR A 98 4.84 5.27 7.99
C THR A 98 4.67 6.09 9.28
N ASP A 99 4.01 7.24 9.20
CA ASP A 99 3.71 8.07 10.36
C ASP A 99 2.91 7.29 11.41
N ALA A 100 1.80 6.65 11.01
CA ALA A 100 0.87 5.94 11.89
C ALA A 100 1.50 4.71 12.58
N PHE A 101 2.22 3.87 11.84
CA PHE A 101 2.70 2.58 12.35
C PHE A 101 4.17 2.56 12.81
N ASN A 102 4.95 3.63 12.59
CA ASN A 102 6.31 3.71 13.12
C ASN A 102 6.31 3.89 14.65
N LYS A 103 6.70 2.85 15.39
CA LYS A 103 6.75 2.85 16.88
C LYS A 103 7.66 3.95 17.47
N SER A 104 8.65 4.42 16.71
CA SER A 104 9.56 5.49 17.14
C SER A 104 8.95 6.88 17.04
N ASN A 105 7.88 7.05 16.24
CA ASN A 105 7.17 8.31 16.14
C ASN A 105 6.21 8.48 17.33
N LYS A 106 6.51 9.43 18.21
CA LYS A 106 5.67 9.76 19.37
C LYS A 106 4.55 10.74 19.05
N ASN A 107 4.73 11.55 18.00
CA ASN A 107 3.80 12.60 17.59
C ASN A 107 3.20 12.22 16.24
N LYS A 108 2.14 11.42 16.28
CA LYS A 108 1.40 10.99 15.10
C LYS A 108 0.63 12.16 14.51
N MET A 109 0.59 12.22 13.18
CA MET A 109 -0.23 13.17 12.45
C MET A 109 -1.70 12.92 12.78
N THR A 110 -2.43 13.97 13.15
CA THR A 110 -3.89 13.85 13.33
C THR A 110 -4.60 13.87 11.99
N LYS A 111 -5.87 13.44 11.96
CA LYS A 111 -6.70 13.53 10.75
C LYS A 111 -6.74 14.96 10.20
N ALA A 112 -6.93 15.94 11.08
CA ALA A 112 -6.97 17.36 10.72
C ALA A 112 -5.64 17.82 10.10
N ASP A 113 -4.50 17.37 10.64
CA ASP A 113 -3.19 17.66 10.08
C ASP A 113 -3.02 17.05 8.68
N TYR A 114 -3.43 15.79 8.50
CA TYR A 114 -3.35 15.12 7.20
C TYR A 114 -4.20 15.83 6.13
N VAL A 115 -5.46 16.13 6.43
CA VAL A 115 -6.36 16.85 5.52
C VAL A 115 -5.78 18.22 5.16
N LYS A 116 -5.23 18.95 6.13
CA LYS A 116 -4.59 20.24 5.92
C LYS A 116 -3.35 20.13 5.02
N ASN A 117 -2.50 19.14 5.25
CA ASN A 117 -1.22 18.97 4.56
C ASN A 117 -1.37 18.39 3.15
N THR A 118 -2.44 17.62 2.89
CA THR A 118 -2.66 16.92 1.62
C THR A 118 -3.80 17.52 0.79
N ARG A 119 -4.26 18.72 1.16
CA ARG A 119 -5.30 19.43 0.40
C ARG A 119 -4.83 19.73 -1.02
N MET A 120 -5.66 19.39 -2.00
CA MET A 120 -5.41 19.67 -3.42
C MET A 120 -6.64 20.28 -4.09
N PRO A 121 -6.46 21.09 -5.16
CA PRO A 121 -7.59 21.61 -5.94
C PRO A 121 -8.44 20.48 -6.55
N GLY A 122 -9.76 20.58 -6.41
CA GLY A 122 -10.70 19.60 -6.99
C GLY A 122 -10.88 18.30 -6.20
N LEU A 123 -10.18 18.11 -5.08
CA LEU A 123 -10.35 16.95 -4.19
C LEU A 123 -11.14 17.33 -2.94
N PRO A 124 -12.32 16.73 -2.68
CA PRO A 124 -13.09 16.96 -1.46
C PRO A 124 -12.33 16.51 -0.20
N SER A 125 -12.46 17.25 0.90
CA SER A 125 -11.80 16.92 2.17
C SER A 125 -12.25 15.57 2.74
N GLU A 126 -13.49 15.18 2.47
CA GLU A 126 -14.10 13.93 2.91
C GLU A 126 -13.35 12.71 2.36
N VAL A 127 -12.74 12.85 1.16
CA VAL A 127 -11.91 11.80 0.57
C VAL A 127 -10.60 11.63 1.36
N LEU A 128 -10.02 12.74 1.83
CA LEU A 128 -8.82 12.70 2.67
C LEU A 128 -9.13 12.16 4.08
N ASP A 129 -10.30 12.49 4.64
CA ASP A 129 -10.78 11.90 5.89
C ASP A 129 -10.94 10.38 5.77
N TYR A 130 -11.57 9.92 4.68
CA TYR A 130 -11.74 8.51 4.37
C TYR A 130 -10.39 7.79 4.25
N PHE A 131 -9.44 8.36 3.51
CA PHE A 131 -8.11 7.78 3.38
C PHE A 131 -7.39 7.72 4.74
N PHE A 132 -7.49 8.77 5.56
CA PHE A 132 -6.88 8.76 6.87
C PHE A 132 -7.39 7.60 7.72
N ASP A 133 -8.72 7.46 7.82
CA ASP A 133 -9.35 6.40 8.62
C ASP A 133 -8.93 5.02 8.13
N ASN A 134 -8.92 4.79 6.82
CA ASN A 134 -8.55 3.49 6.26
C ASN A 134 -7.08 3.14 6.45
N ILE A 135 -6.16 4.09 6.26
CA ILE A 135 -4.73 3.82 6.42
C ILE A 135 -4.41 3.56 7.89
N VAL A 136 -4.94 4.35 8.83
CA VAL A 136 -4.70 4.14 10.26
C VAL A 136 -5.39 2.88 10.79
N PHE A 137 -6.51 2.46 10.19
CA PHE A 137 -7.23 1.26 10.58
C PHE A 137 -6.44 -0.03 10.32
N ALA A 138 -5.78 -0.14 9.16
CA ALA A 138 -5.05 -1.34 8.77
C ALA A 138 -3.70 -1.01 8.12
N PRO A 139 -2.57 -1.53 8.64
CA PRO A 139 -1.25 -1.29 8.05
C PRO A 139 -1.14 -1.88 6.65
N PHE A 140 -0.21 -1.37 5.85
CA PHE A 140 0.15 -1.98 4.57
C PHE A 140 0.87 -3.31 4.82
N ILE A 141 0.51 -4.33 4.03
CA ILE A 141 1.22 -5.59 4.01
C ILE A 141 2.16 -5.54 2.81
N PHE A 142 3.46 -5.65 3.08
CA PHE A 142 4.49 -5.77 2.07
C PHE A 142 4.83 -7.25 1.89
N ILE A 143 5.04 -7.69 0.64
CA ILE A 143 5.77 -8.94 0.41
C ILE A 143 7.25 -8.65 0.68
N GLU A 144 7.79 -9.25 1.73
CA GLU A 144 9.24 -9.41 1.91
C GLU A 144 9.62 -10.86 1.53
N ASP A 145 10.65 -11.02 0.69
CA ASP A 145 11.22 -12.35 0.42
C ASP A 145 12.05 -12.81 1.64
N ALA A 146 11.91 -14.08 2.01
CA ALA A 146 12.51 -14.69 3.20
C ALA A 146 14.02 -14.94 3.08
N THR A 147 14.81 -13.92 2.75
CA THR A 147 16.28 -14.00 2.73
C THR A 147 16.91 -12.87 3.55
N ASP A 148 16.74 -12.93 4.87
CA ASP A 148 17.46 -12.08 5.82
C ASP A 148 18.55 -12.88 6.54
N VAL A 149 19.76 -12.87 5.98
CA VAL A 149 21.01 -13.15 6.71
C VAL A 149 21.82 -11.85 6.78
N ASN A 150 21.28 -10.84 7.47
CA ASN A 150 22.04 -9.89 8.31
C ASN A 150 21.11 -8.79 8.83
N GLY A 151 20.59 -8.99 10.04
CA GLY A 151 19.66 -8.07 10.67
C GLY A 151 20.21 -6.65 10.83
N GLN A 152 19.56 -5.68 10.18
CA GLN A 152 19.19 -4.38 10.76
C GLN A 152 18.18 -3.61 9.89
N ARG A 153 16.96 -3.45 10.45
CA ARG A 153 15.87 -2.48 10.16
C ARG A 153 15.19 -2.60 8.77
N GLY A 154 13.89 -2.86 8.64
CA GLY A 154 12.84 -3.22 9.60
C GLY A 154 11.47 -2.79 9.08
N PHE A 155 10.57 -3.73 8.79
CA PHE A 155 9.12 -3.54 8.74
C PHE A 155 8.44 -4.86 9.13
N VAL A 156 7.58 -4.79 10.14
CA VAL A 156 6.54 -5.75 10.58
C VAL A 156 6.90 -7.26 10.62
N ASP A 157 7.21 -7.72 11.85
CA ASP A 157 7.19 -9.13 12.28
C ASP A 157 5.83 -9.81 11.94
N ARG A 158 5.89 -10.87 11.14
CA ARG A 158 4.75 -11.72 10.77
C ARG A 158 4.27 -12.51 11.98
N GLY A 159 3.16 -12.07 12.55
CA GLY A 159 2.13 -12.91 13.18
C GLY A 159 2.60 -14.07 14.07
N ALA A 160 2.75 -13.79 15.36
CA ALA A 160 2.48 -14.78 16.41
C ALA A 160 1.44 -14.18 17.37
N VAL A 161 0.16 -14.49 17.13
CA VAL A 161 -0.86 -14.39 18.17
C VAL A 161 -0.67 -15.60 19.07
N THR A 162 0.23 -15.49 20.05
CA THR A 162 0.29 -16.45 21.16
C THR A 162 -0.78 -16.06 22.19
N PRO A 163 -1.69 -16.98 22.58
CA PRO A 163 -2.65 -16.68 23.63
C PRO A 163 -1.92 -16.72 24.98
N VAL A 164 -1.71 -15.56 25.59
CA VAL A 164 -1.29 -15.48 27.00
C VAL A 164 -2.53 -15.78 27.85
N LEU A 165 -2.67 -17.02 28.30
CA LEU A 165 -3.56 -17.35 29.43
C LEU A 165 -2.91 -16.84 30.73
N GLY A 166 -3.41 -15.72 31.25
CA GLY A 166 -3.22 -15.30 32.63
C GLY A 166 -4.49 -15.59 33.46
N PRO A 167 -4.38 -16.01 34.74
CA PRO A 167 -5.53 -16.45 35.51
C PRO A 167 -6.27 -15.26 36.15
N ASN A 168 -7.60 -15.33 36.17
CA ASN A 168 -8.54 -14.46 36.88
C ASN A 168 -8.65 -12.99 36.44
N SER A 169 -9.64 -12.71 35.60
CA SER A 169 -10.58 -11.60 35.88
C SER A 169 -11.91 -11.85 35.16
N SER A 170 -12.96 -11.95 35.96
CA SER A 170 -14.36 -11.96 35.54
C SER A 170 -14.72 -10.60 34.92
N GLY A 171 -14.98 -10.59 33.61
CA GLY A 171 -15.41 -9.40 32.87
C GLY A 171 -16.17 -9.79 31.60
N SER A 172 -17.45 -9.43 31.58
CA SER A 172 -18.42 -9.43 30.47
C SER A 172 -17.86 -9.62 29.05
N LEU A 173 -18.29 -10.71 28.39
CA LEU A 173 -18.13 -10.92 26.94
C LEU A 173 -19.06 -9.96 26.16
N LEU A 174 -18.55 -8.81 25.76
CA LEU A 174 -19.14 -8.05 24.65
C LEU A 174 -18.71 -8.72 23.34
N PRO A 175 -19.63 -9.04 22.41
CA PRO A 175 -19.26 -9.62 21.14
C PRO A 175 -18.56 -8.55 20.31
N THR A 176 -17.23 -8.66 20.16
CA THR A 176 -16.49 -7.87 19.19
C THR A 176 -16.97 -8.27 17.80
N LYS A 177 -17.75 -7.39 17.16
CA LYS A 177 -18.13 -7.53 15.74
C LYS A 177 -16.88 -7.92 14.94
N PRO A 178 -16.96 -8.90 14.02
CA PRO A 178 -15.82 -9.26 13.20
C PRO A 178 -15.46 -8.02 12.37
N LYS A 179 -14.33 -7.38 12.72
CA LYS A 179 -13.78 -6.29 11.93
C LYS A 179 -13.43 -6.89 10.58
N ILE A 180 -14.13 -6.47 9.53
CA ILE A 180 -13.90 -6.94 8.18
C ILE A 180 -12.49 -6.49 7.78
N ASP A 181 -11.60 -7.47 7.57
CA ASP A 181 -10.23 -7.23 7.16
C ASP A 181 -10.21 -6.79 5.68
N PRO A 182 -9.65 -5.61 5.34
CA PRO A 182 -9.56 -5.18 3.94
C PRO A 182 -8.82 -6.19 3.05
N TYR A 183 -7.86 -6.94 3.60
CA TYR A 183 -7.10 -7.95 2.85
C TYR A 183 -7.90 -9.20 2.54
N TYR A 184 -8.85 -9.57 3.41
CA TYR A 184 -9.80 -10.63 3.12
C TYR A 184 -10.66 -10.25 1.90
N ILE A 185 -11.19 -9.03 1.84
CA ILE A 185 -11.98 -8.58 0.68
C ILE A 185 -11.14 -8.57 -0.61
N ILE A 186 -9.91 -8.07 -0.53
CA ILE A 186 -9.02 -7.99 -1.69
C ILE A 186 -8.70 -9.38 -2.26
N THR A 187 -8.44 -10.36 -1.41
CA THR A 187 -8.10 -11.73 -1.86
C THR A 187 -9.30 -12.50 -2.42
N GLN A 188 -10.52 -12.23 -1.94
CA GLN A 188 -11.75 -12.85 -2.46
C GLN A 188 -12.13 -12.35 -3.86
N ARG A 189 -11.65 -11.19 -4.30
CA ARG A 189 -11.85 -10.70 -5.68
C ARG A 189 -10.95 -11.38 -6.72
N LYS A 190 -9.98 -12.20 -6.30
CA LYS A 190 -8.99 -12.83 -7.19
C LYS A 190 -9.44 -14.17 -7.80
N GLU A 191 -10.64 -14.66 -7.51
CA GLU A 191 -11.20 -15.84 -8.18
C GLU A 191 -12.08 -15.45 -9.38
N PRO A 192 -11.61 -15.61 -10.62
CA PRO A 192 -12.50 -15.86 -11.74
C PRO A 192 -12.93 -17.33 -11.73
N ALA A 193 -14.24 -17.58 -11.87
CA ALA A 193 -14.76 -18.85 -12.34
C ALA A 193 -14.34 -19.11 -13.80
#